data_AF-A0A1W9KNY1-F1
#
_entry.id   AF-A0A1W9KNY1-F1
#
_cell.length_a   1.000
_cell.length_b   1.000
_cell.length_c   1.000
_cell.angle_alpha   90.00
_cell.angle_beta   90.00
_cell.angle_gamma   90.00
#
_symmetry.space_group_name_H-M   'P 1'
#
loop_
_entity.id
_entity.type
_entity.pdbx_description
1 polymer ?
#
loop_
_entity_poly.entity_id
_entity_poly.type
_entity_poly.pdbx_seq_one_letter_code
_entity_poly.pdbx_strand_id
1 'polypeptide(L)'
;MGTGQVQTALAFIADKNARTEYEGGHMSSGEVEETCLARMFPDFDSLLDDGQFEVLAKSVYAPLRLWAMQKVSVSLHGDIDESTEVVA
;
A
#
# COMPACT_ATOMS: atom_id res chain seq x y z
N MET A 1 -12.92 -10.57 -6.26
CA MET A 1 -13.18 -9.23 -5.70
C MET A 1 -11.82 -8.64 -5.43
N GLY A 2 -11.34 -7.78 -6.31
CA GLY A 2 -10.14 -7.00 -6.05
C GLY A 2 -10.42 -6.15 -4.83
N THR A 3 -9.72 -6.42 -3.73
CA THR A 3 -9.63 -5.45 -2.66
C THR A 3 -8.86 -4.28 -3.27
N GLY A 4 -9.47 -3.09 -3.38
CA GLY A 4 -8.80 -1.87 -3.83
C GLY A 4 -7.69 -1.47 -2.87
N GLN A 5 -6.60 -2.24 -2.87
CA GLN A 5 -5.41 -1.99 -2.10
C GLN A 5 -4.56 -0.99 -2.88
N VAL A 6 -3.91 -0.08 -2.16
CA VAL A 6 -3.11 1.05 -2.66
C VAL A 6 -1.62 0.72 -2.59
N GLN A 7 -1.30 -0.53 -2.97
CA GLN A 7 0.02 -1.12 -3.01
C GLN A 7 0.98 -0.34 -3.92
N THR A 8 0.55 0.18 -5.06
CA THR A 8 1.41 0.92 -6.00
C THR A 8 2.01 2.17 -5.36
N ALA A 9 1.16 3.01 -4.75
CA ALA A 9 1.62 4.24 -4.11
C ALA A 9 2.45 3.96 -2.84
N LEU A 10 2.08 2.93 -2.07
CA LEU A 10 2.85 2.50 -0.90
C LEU A 10 4.21 1.90 -1.27
N ALA A 11 4.28 1.13 -2.34
CA ALA A 11 5.53 0.59 -2.88
C ALA A 11 6.41 1.71 -3.42
N PHE A 12 5.83 2.68 -4.14
CA PHE A 12 6.55 3.85 -4.62
C PHE A 12 7.23 4.63 -3.48
N ILE A 13 6.51 4.97 -2.40
CA ILE A 13 7.12 5.69 -1.27
C ILE A 13 8.12 4.82 -0.49
N ALA A 14 7.98 3.50 -0.54
CA ALA A 14 8.86 2.54 0.13
C ALA A 14 10.09 2.17 -0.72
N ASP A 15 10.29 2.83 -1.87
CA ASP A 15 11.37 2.54 -2.82
C ASP A 15 11.37 1.07 -3.28
N LYS A 16 10.16 0.51 -3.42
CA LYS A 16 9.90 -0.82 -3.97
C LYS A 16 9.43 -0.71 -5.43
N ASN A 17 9.26 -1.85 -6.08
CA ASN A 17 8.85 -1.90 -7.48
C ASN A 17 7.35 -1.59 -7.66
N ALA A 18 7.01 -0.30 -7.72
CA ALA A 18 5.65 0.17 -7.93
C ALA A 18 5.03 -0.34 -9.24
N ARG A 19 5.82 -0.54 -10.30
CA ARG A 19 5.34 -1.10 -11.57
C ARG A 19 4.80 -2.51 -11.39
N THR A 20 5.52 -3.36 -10.66
CA THR A 20 5.07 -4.74 -10.41
C THR A 20 3.81 -4.79 -9.56
N GLU A 21 3.62 -3.87 -8.61
CA GLU A 21 2.37 -3.78 -7.84
C GLU A 21 1.20 -3.27 -8.71
N TYR A 22 1.48 -2.37 -9.66
CA TYR A 22 0.46 -1.81 -10.54
C TYR A 22 0.02 -2.78 -11.64
N GLU A 23 0.97 -3.35 -12.37
CA GLU A 23 0.74 -4.23 -13.52
C GLU A 23 0.52 -5.68 -13.11
N GLY A 24 0.97 -6.05 -11.91
CA GLY A 24 0.96 -7.43 -11.44
C GLY A 24 2.17 -8.23 -11.95
N GLY A 25 2.17 -9.52 -11.62
CA GLY A 25 3.25 -10.45 -11.93
C GLY A 25 2.73 -11.88 -12.10
N HIS A 26 3.64 -12.85 -12.23
CA HIS A 26 3.29 -14.24 -12.55
C HIS A 26 2.31 -14.89 -11.57
N MET A 27 2.30 -14.45 -10.30
CA MET A 27 1.43 -14.98 -9.23
C MET A 27 0.69 -13.87 -8.46
N SER A 28 0.72 -12.63 -8.97
CA SER A 28 0.12 -11.46 -8.29
C SER A 28 -0.74 -10.67 -9.27
N SER A 29 -1.96 -10.35 -8.86
CA SER A 29 -2.82 -9.43 -9.59
C SER A 29 -2.35 -8.00 -9.36
N GLY A 30 -2.24 -7.24 -10.45
CA GLY A 30 -1.96 -5.81 -10.38
C GLY A 30 -3.19 -4.98 -10.04
N GLU A 31 -2.97 -3.77 -9.52
CA GLU A 31 -4.04 -2.80 -9.32
C GLU A 31 -4.76 -2.41 -10.61
N VAL A 32 -4.09 -2.49 -11.76
CA VAL A 32 -4.67 -2.16 -13.07
C VAL A 32 -5.89 -3.02 -13.41
N GLU A 33 -6.07 -4.19 -12.78
CA GLU A 33 -7.26 -5.05 -12.95
C GLU A 33 -8.56 -4.39 -12.45
N GLU A 34 -8.47 -3.36 -11.61
CA GLU A 34 -9.64 -2.56 -11.24
C GLU A 34 -10.17 -1.80 -12.45
N THR A 35 -11.44 -2.02 -12.79
CA THR A 35 -12.02 -1.54 -14.06
C THR A 35 -11.95 -0.02 -14.23
N CYS A 36 -11.97 0.74 -13.13
CA CYS A 36 -11.80 2.19 -13.18
C CYS A 36 -10.36 2.60 -13.53
N LEU A 37 -9.37 1.89 -12.98
CA LEU A 37 -7.95 2.11 -13.26
C LEU A 37 -7.61 1.66 -14.67
N ALA A 38 -8.00 0.45 -15.08
CA ALA A 38 -7.82 -0.07 -16.44
C ALA A 38 -8.31 0.90 -17.53
N ARG A 39 -9.40 1.65 -17.25
CA ARG A 39 -9.98 2.60 -18.21
C ARG A 39 -9.21 3.91 -18.31
N MET A 40 -8.70 4.43 -17.20
CA MET A 40 -8.05 5.74 -17.14
C MET A 40 -6.52 5.64 -17.32
N PHE A 41 -5.94 4.57 -16.81
CA PHE A 41 -4.51 4.33 -16.70
C PHE A 41 -4.23 2.86 -17.08
N PRO A 42 -4.24 2.52 -18.38
CA PRO A 42 -4.17 1.12 -18.83
C PRO A 42 -2.85 0.42 -18.53
N ASP A 43 -1.79 1.18 -18.25
CA ASP A 43 -0.46 0.67 -17.87
C ASP A 43 0.23 1.64 -16.90
N PHE A 44 1.35 1.22 -16.32
CA PHE A 44 2.06 2.03 -15.33
C PHE A 44 2.63 3.32 -15.93
N ASP A 45 2.98 3.32 -17.23
CA ASP A 45 3.49 4.51 -17.90
C ASP A 45 2.39 5.57 -18.06
N SER A 46 1.16 5.15 -18.37
CA SER A 46 -0.03 6.01 -18.41
C SER A 46 -0.37 6.62 -17.06
N LEU A 47 -0.11 5.90 -15.96
CA LEU A 47 -0.26 6.42 -14.60
C LEU A 47 0.74 7.55 -14.29
N LEU A 48 1.93 7.51 -14.89
CA LEU A 48 3.00 8.49 -14.68
C LEU A 48 2.98 9.65 -15.69
N ASP A 49 2.20 9.55 -16.77
CA ASP A 49 2.22 10.48 -17.90
C ASP A 49 1.96 11.94 -17.48
N ASP A 50 1.05 12.15 -16.52
CA ASP A 50 0.71 13.48 -16.02
C ASP A 50 1.74 14.04 -15.01
N GLY A 51 2.69 13.22 -14.56
CA GLY A 51 3.70 13.54 -13.55
C GLY A 51 3.14 13.85 -12.14
N GLN A 52 1.83 13.79 -11.93
CA GLN A 52 1.18 14.10 -10.66
C GLN A 52 1.23 12.94 -9.69
N PHE A 53 1.31 11.70 -10.21
CA PHE A 53 1.35 10.49 -9.38
C PHE A 53 2.36 10.59 -8.24
N GLU A 54 3.61 10.97 -8.53
CA GLU A 54 4.65 11.00 -7.51
C GLU A 54 4.36 12.02 -6.39
N VAL A 55 3.85 13.20 -6.77
CA VAL A 55 3.54 14.28 -5.85
C VAL A 55 2.36 13.89 -4.96
N LEU A 56 1.32 13.30 -5.56
CA LEU A 56 0.13 12.82 -4.84
C LEU A 56 0.46 11.63 -3.94
N ALA A 57 1.28 10.69 -4.41
CA ALA A 57 1.72 9.55 -3.63
C ALA A 57 2.49 10.00 -2.37
N LYS A 58 3.43 10.94 -2.54
CA LYS A 58 4.20 11.51 -1.42
C LYS A 58 3.33 12.37 -0.49
N SER A 59 2.38 13.15 -1.01
CA SER A 59 1.57 14.04 -0.17
C SER A 59 0.55 13.30 0.69
N VAL A 60 -0.01 12.19 0.19
CA VAL A 60 -1.06 11.43 0.89
C VAL A 60 -0.49 10.23 1.65
N TYR A 61 0.35 9.41 1.00
CA TYR A 61 0.75 8.13 1.59
C TYR A 61 1.99 8.22 2.47
N ALA A 62 2.89 9.19 2.26
CA ALA A 62 4.03 9.38 3.16
C ALA A 62 3.61 9.72 4.61
N PRO A 63 2.71 10.69 4.87
CA PRO A 63 2.27 10.98 6.24
C PRO A 63 1.47 9.81 6.83
N LEU A 64 0.66 9.12 6.02
CA LEU A 64 -0.08 7.94 6.48
C LEU A 64 0.87 6.82 6.93
N ARG A 65 1.89 6.52 6.13
CA ARG A 65 2.92 5.52 6.48
C ARG A 65 3.69 5.93 7.73
N LEU A 66 4.08 7.21 7.83
CA LEU A 66 4.78 7.72 9.01
C LEU A 66 3.95 7.53 10.28
N TRP A 67 2.65 7.87 10.23
CA TRP A 67 1.73 7.66 11.34
C TRP A 67 1.61 6.18 11.70
N ALA A 68 1.41 5.31 10.70
CA ALA A 68 1.29 3.87 10.92
C ALA A 68 2.53 3.30 11.63
N MET A 69 3.73 3.68 11.18
CA MET A 69 4.99 3.23 11.80
C MET A 69 5.18 3.74 13.22
N GLN A 70 4.65 4.92 13.56
CA GLN A 70 4.85 5.54 14.88
C GLN A 70 3.77 5.19 15.90
N LYS A 71 2.55 4.87 15.45
CA LYS A 71 1.35 4.83 16.30
C LYS A 71 0.57 3.53 16.22
N VAL A 72 0.86 2.65 15.27
CA VAL A 72 0.16 1.38 15.11
C VAL A 72 1.08 0.23 15.50
N SER A 73 0.62 -0.59 16.45
CA SER A 73 1.24 -1.86 16.80
C SER A 73 0.30 -2.99 16.42
N VAL A 74 0.82 -4.03 15.78
CA VAL A 74 0.06 -5.23 15.40
C VAL A 74 0.41 -6.35 16.37
N SER A 75 -0.59 -6.86 17.08
CA SER A 75 -0.47 -8.04 17.94
C SER A 75 -1.32 -9.16 17.37
N LEU A 76 -0.78 -10.38 17.32
CA LEU A 76 -1.52 -11.55 16.87
C LEU A 76 -2.56 -11.93 17.93
N HIS A 77 -3.79 -12.18 17.48
CA HIS A 77 -4.83 -12.67 18.39
C HIS A 77 -4.48 -14.10 18.83
N GLY A 78 -4.05 -14.23 20.09
CA GLY A 78 -3.51 -15.46 20.67
C GLY A 78 -2.14 -15.28 21.34
N ASP A 79 -1.46 -14.16 21.08
CA ASP A 79 -0.21 -13.75 21.76
C ASP A 79 -0.53 -12.80 22.93
N ILE A 80 -1.29 -13.32 23.89
CA ILE A 80 -1.48 -12.67 25.20
C ILE A 80 -0.48 -13.36 26.13
N ASP A 81 0.67 -12.73 26.38
CA ASP A 81 1.50 -13.11 27.52
C ASP A 81 0.74 -12.71 28.79
N GLU A 82 0.10 -13.68 29.44
CA GLU A 82 -0.55 -13.55 30.75
C GLU A 82 0.45 -13.32 31.90
N SER A 83 1.43 -12.44 31.71
CA SER A 83 2.37 -12.03 32.76
C SER A 83 2.11 -10.59 33.21
N THR A 84 0.85 -10.25 33.47
CA THR A 84 0.54 -9.11 34.35
C THR A 84 0.44 -9.62 35.77
N GLU A 85 1.58 -9.68 36.45
CA GLU A 85 1.66 -9.86 37.90
C GLU A 85 1.00 -8.64 38.57
N VAL A 86 -0.24 -8.81 39.02
CA VAL A 86 -0.91 -7.87 39.92
C VAL A 86 -0.33 -8.05 41.33
N VAL A 87 0.68 -7.25 41.68
CA VAL A 87 1.10 -7.09 43.08
C VAL A 87 0.05 -6.28 43.83
N ALA A 88 -0.57 -6.92 44.82
CA ALA A 88 -1.53 -6.35 45.76
C ALA A 88 -0.84 -5.66 46.94
#